data_AF-A0A523IXC9-F1
#
_entry.id   AF-A0A523IXC9-F1
#
_cell.length_a   1.000
_cell.length_b   1.000
_cell.length_c   1.000
_cell.angle_alpha   90.00
_cell.angle_beta   90.00
_cell.angle_gamma   90.00
#
_symmetry.space_group_name_H-M   'P 1'
#
loop_
_entity.id
_entity.type
_entity.pdbx_description
1 polymer ?
#
loop_
_entity_poly.entity_id
_entity_poly.type
_entity_poly.pdbx_seq_one_letter_code
_entity_poly.pdbx_strand_id
1 'polypeptide(L)'
;MNNRRFMIRLIDIALIILFGFIAISGLKTEYVNLPSGSNSQVTKQWPHEATLHIYGNYFVLQDTDREEKLRNLQDLEVMMVEVNNYYLQKQYKFVIKIEPHKSSIMQSLIDVFDICQRNNIDKNLNYDAI
;
A
#
# COMPACT_ATOMS: atom_id res chain seq x y z
N MET A 1 -48.58 20.48 21.32
CA MET A 1 -47.78 19.30 21.72
C MET A 1 -47.48 18.30 20.59
N ASN A 2 -47.93 18.52 19.33
CA ASN A 2 -47.67 17.60 18.21
C ASN A 2 -46.28 17.76 17.54
N ASN A 3 -45.68 18.95 17.59
CA ASN A 3 -44.44 19.23 16.84
C ASN A 3 -43.19 18.60 17.48
N ARG A 4 -43.13 18.45 18.82
CA ARG A 4 -42.01 17.76 19.50
C ARG A 4 -41.95 16.28 19.13
N ARG A 5 -43.09 15.61 19.04
CA ARG A 5 -43.16 14.18 18.67
C ARG A 5 -42.78 13.96 17.20
N PHE A 6 -43.06 14.94 16.35
CA PHE A 6 -42.63 14.95 14.95
C PHE A 6 -41.13 15.19 14.81
N MET A 7 -40.58 16.14 15.59
CA MET A 7 -39.15 16.45 15.59
C MET A 7 -38.29 15.27 16.07
N ILE A 8 -38.74 14.55 17.10
CA ILE A 8 -38.05 13.34 17.59
C ILE A 8 -38.04 12.24 16.52
N ARG A 9 -39.17 12.00 15.83
CA ARG A 9 -39.23 11.02 14.73
C ARG A 9 -38.33 11.40 13.55
N LEU A 10 -38.20 12.69 13.28
CA LEU A 10 -37.35 13.19 12.20
C LEU A 10 -35.86 13.01 12.53
N ILE A 11 -35.47 13.20 13.79
CA ILE A 11 -34.11 12.91 14.28
C ILE A 11 -33.80 11.43 14.17
N ASP A 12 -34.72 10.54 14.59
CA ASP A 12 -34.53 9.08 14.47
C ASP A 12 -34.39 8.65 13.00
N ILE A 13 -35.23 9.19 12.11
CA ILE A 13 -35.12 8.90 10.67
C ILE A 13 -33.79 9.39 10.11
N ALA A 14 -33.36 10.60 10.47
CA ALA A 14 -32.08 11.14 10.04
C ALA A 14 -30.89 10.32 10.57
N LEU A 15 -30.96 9.85 11.83
CA LEU A 15 -29.94 8.99 12.43
C LEU A 15 -29.89 7.62 11.77
N ILE A 16 -31.04 6.99 11.49
CA ILE A 16 -31.10 5.70 10.78
C ILE A 16 -30.52 5.84 9.37
N ILE A 17 -30.82 6.92 8.66
CA ILE A 17 -30.24 7.18 7.34
C ILE A 17 -28.72 7.39 7.45
N LEU A 18 -28.25 8.19 8.42
CA LEU A 18 -26.83 8.46 8.63
C LEU A 18 -26.05 7.17 8.97
N PHE A 19 -26.56 6.36 9.91
CA PHE A 19 -25.96 5.08 10.26
C PHE A 19 -26.03 4.07 9.11
N GLY A 20 -27.11 4.09 8.32
CA GLY A 20 -27.22 3.31 7.10
C GLY A 20 -26.14 3.70 6.07
N PHE A 21 -25.90 5.00 5.89
CA PHE A 21 -24.81 5.49 5.04
C PHE A 21 -23.44 5.07 5.56
N ILE A 22 -23.17 5.18 6.87
CA ILE A 22 -21.88 4.76 7.45
C ILE A 22 -21.67 3.24 7.31
N ALA A 23 -22.72 2.43 7.51
CA ALA A 23 -22.63 0.97 7.39
C ALA A 23 -22.47 0.50 5.94
N ILE A 24 -23.03 1.21 4.96
CA ILE A 24 -22.91 0.89 3.52
C ILE A 24 -21.67 1.53 2.90
N SER A 25 -21.21 2.68 3.43
CA SER A 25 -19.86 3.18 3.24
C SER A 25 -18.90 2.25 3.98
N GLY A 26 -18.81 1.01 3.52
CA GLY A 26 -17.54 0.32 3.46
C GLY A 26 -16.59 1.32 2.84
N LEU A 27 -15.77 1.94 3.68
CA LEU A 27 -14.53 2.58 3.28
C LEU A 27 -13.73 1.47 2.61
N LYS A 28 -14.03 1.21 1.33
CA LYS A 28 -13.03 0.71 0.41
C LYS A 28 -11.95 1.74 0.54
N THR A 29 -10.88 1.36 1.21
CA THR A 29 -9.60 2.02 1.13
C THR A 29 -9.24 2.03 -0.35
N GLU A 30 -9.77 3.01 -1.07
CA GLU A 30 -9.33 3.37 -2.40
C GLU A 30 -7.84 3.57 -2.25
N TYR A 31 -7.10 2.71 -2.94
CA TYR A 31 -5.67 2.80 -3.16
C TYR A 31 -5.26 4.26 -3.24
N VAL A 32 -4.63 4.75 -2.16
CA VAL A 32 -4.06 6.10 -2.15
C VAL A 32 -2.85 6.05 -3.07
N ASN A 33 -3.11 6.20 -4.37
CA ASN A 33 -2.10 6.55 -5.33
C ASN A 33 -1.64 7.96 -4.95
N LEU A 34 -0.52 8.05 -4.25
CA LEU A 34 0.22 9.30 -4.15
C LEU A 34 0.48 9.77 -5.58
N PRO A 35 0.19 11.04 -5.93
CA PRO A 35 0.46 11.56 -7.26
C PRO A 35 1.98 11.70 -7.43
N SER A 36 2.62 10.59 -7.80
CA SER A 36 3.96 10.62 -8.36
C SER A 36 3.81 11.18 -9.77
N GLY A 37 4.11 12.46 -9.92
CA GLY A 37 4.18 13.09 -11.22
C GLY A 37 5.23 12.39 -12.09
N SER A 38 4.79 11.45 -12.92
CA SER A 38 5.40 11.23 -14.23
C SER A 38 4.39 10.55 -15.15
N ASN A 39 4.32 11.10 -16.34
CA ASN A 39 3.49 10.68 -17.45
C ASN A 39 4.00 9.31 -17.94
N SER A 40 3.46 8.22 -17.40
CA SER A 40 3.78 6.88 -17.86
C SER A 40 2.49 6.17 -18.26
N GLN A 41 2.36 5.90 -19.56
CA GLN A 41 1.28 5.13 -20.14
C GLN A 41 1.29 3.72 -19.52
N VAL A 42 0.41 3.47 -18.55
CA VAL A 42 0.29 2.15 -17.90
C VAL A 42 -0.49 1.21 -18.82
N THR A 43 0.19 0.20 -19.31
CA THR A 43 -0.36 -0.91 -20.10
C THR A 43 -1.40 -1.69 -19.29
N LYS A 44 -2.43 -2.19 -19.97
CA LYS A 44 -3.62 -2.93 -19.48
C LYS A 44 -3.35 -4.31 -18.82
N GLN A 45 -2.20 -4.54 -18.21
CA GLN A 45 -1.86 -5.79 -17.52
C GLN A 45 -1.88 -5.60 -16.01
N TRP A 46 -2.40 -6.62 -15.30
CA TRP A 46 -2.46 -6.63 -13.84
C TRP A 46 -1.06 -6.36 -13.27
N PRO A 47 -0.94 -5.48 -12.26
CA PRO A 47 0.35 -5.20 -11.66
C PRO A 47 0.91 -6.46 -11.01
N HIS A 48 2.20 -6.70 -11.24
CA HIS A 48 2.93 -7.74 -10.56
C HIS A 48 3.33 -7.23 -9.17
N GLU A 49 2.94 -7.96 -8.13
CA GLU A 49 3.15 -7.56 -6.74
C GLU A 49 4.21 -8.46 -6.09
N ALA A 50 5.26 -7.85 -5.55
CA ALA A 50 6.22 -8.53 -4.67
C ALA A 50 6.07 -8.01 -3.26
N THR A 51 6.25 -8.88 -2.27
CA THR A 51 6.16 -8.52 -0.84
C THR A 51 7.56 -8.35 -0.26
N LEU A 52 7.81 -7.20 0.36
CA LEU A 52 9.04 -6.89 1.07
C LEU A 52 8.78 -6.91 2.57
N HIS A 53 9.29 -7.94 3.24
CA HIS A 53 9.30 -8.03 4.69
C HIS A 53 10.53 -7.33 5.27
N ILE A 54 10.29 -6.38 6.18
CA ILE A 54 11.36 -5.64 6.86
C ILE A 54 11.50 -6.18 8.28
N TYR A 55 12.65 -6.78 8.60
CA TYR A 55 13.02 -7.19 9.95
C TYR A 55 14.12 -6.27 10.47
N GLY A 56 14.30 -6.19 11.79
CA GLY A 56 15.27 -5.26 12.40
C GLY A 56 16.72 -5.41 11.93
N ASN A 57 17.10 -6.55 11.35
CA ASN A 57 18.47 -6.84 10.91
C ASN A 57 18.58 -7.45 9.50
N TYR A 58 17.47 -7.65 8.79
CA TYR A 58 17.45 -8.17 7.42
C TYR A 58 16.13 -7.86 6.73
N PHE A 59 16.15 -7.98 5.41
CA PHE A 59 15.03 -7.78 4.51
C PHE A 59 14.76 -9.11 3.78
N VAL A 60 13.49 -9.39 3.49
CA VAL A 60 13.12 -10.53 2.64
C VAL A 60 12.24 -10.00 1.53
N LEU A 61 12.71 -10.09 0.29
CA LEU A 61 11.88 -9.84 -0.88
C LEU A 61 11.31 -11.19 -1.34
N GLN A 62 9.98 -11.29 -1.33
CA GLN A 62 9.23 -12.43 -1.79
C GLN A 62 8.46 -12.05 -3.06
N ASP A 63 8.85 -12.68 -4.15
CA ASP A 63 8.16 -12.73 -5.43
C ASP A 63 7.61 -14.16 -5.64
N THR A 64 6.63 -14.33 -6.53
CA THR A 64 5.91 -15.59 -6.82
C THR A 64 6.82 -16.81 -6.89
N ASP A 65 8.00 -16.66 -7.52
CA ASP A 65 8.98 -17.74 -7.72
C ASP A 65 10.34 -17.45 -7.08
N ARG A 66 10.50 -16.36 -6.31
CA ARG A 66 11.79 -15.96 -5.73
C ARG A 66 11.62 -15.44 -4.31
N GLU A 67 12.35 -16.05 -3.39
CA GLU A 67 12.51 -15.50 -2.04
C GLU A 67 13.99 -15.23 -1.82
N GLU A 68 14.31 -13.99 -1.51
CA GLU A 68 15.69 -13.57 -1.29
C GLU A 68 15.81 -12.81 0.02
N LYS A 69 16.72 -13.30 0.86
CA LYS A 69 17.04 -12.72 2.16
C LYS A 69 18.29 -11.87 2.07
N LEU A 70 18.14 -10.59 2.35
CA LEU A 70 19.21 -9.61 2.25
C LEU A 70 19.48 -8.99 3.62
N ARG A 71 20.75 -8.77 3.94
CA ARG A 71 21.15 -8.15 5.23
C ARG A 71 21.52 -6.68 5.10
N ASN A 72 21.76 -6.23 3.87
CA ASN A 72 22.21 -4.87 3.58
C ASN A 72 21.19 -4.16 2.71
N LEU A 73 21.06 -2.86 2.95
CA LEU A 73 20.18 -1.96 2.22
C LEU A 73 20.65 -1.74 0.77
N GLN A 74 21.97 -1.73 0.55
CA GLN A 74 22.55 -1.56 -0.79
C GLN A 74 22.22 -2.75 -1.70
N ASP A 75 22.36 -3.97 -1.18
CA ASP A 75 22.02 -5.18 -1.92
C ASP A 75 20.50 -5.24 -2.22
N LEU A 76 19.68 -4.73 -1.29
CA LEU A 76 18.24 -4.59 -1.47
C LEU A 76 17.88 -3.61 -2.58
N GLU A 77 18.53 -2.44 -2.61
CA GLU A 77 18.31 -1.48 -3.68
C GLU A 77 18.67 -2.06 -5.05
N VAL A 78 19.84 -2.70 -5.17
CA VAL A 78 20.26 -3.33 -6.44
C VAL A 78 19.23 -4.35 -6.91
N MET A 79 18.85 -5.27 -6.02
CA MET A 79 17.88 -6.32 -6.36
C MET A 79 16.48 -5.76 -6.68
N MET A 80 15.97 -4.78 -5.92
CA MET A 80 14.68 -4.15 -6.23
C MET A 80 14.68 -3.46 -7.60
N VAL A 81 15.80 -2.80 -7.96
CA VAL A 81 15.96 -2.16 -9.27
C VAL A 81 16.05 -3.20 -10.39
N GLU A 82 16.79 -4.29 -10.20
CA GLU A 82 16.87 -5.39 -11.16
C GLU A 82 15.50 -6.04 -11.42
N VAL A 83 14.74 -6.30 -10.36
CA VAL A 83 13.39 -6.87 -10.45
C VAL A 83 12.43 -5.89 -11.14
N ASN A 84 12.46 -4.60 -10.78
CA ASN A 84 11.64 -3.59 -11.43
C ASN A 84 11.95 -3.50 -12.95
N ASN A 85 13.23 -3.46 -13.32
CA ASN A 85 13.64 -3.43 -14.72
C ASN A 85 13.20 -4.69 -15.49
N TYR A 86 13.26 -5.87 -14.85
CA TYR A 86 12.79 -7.12 -15.44
C TYR A 86 11.30 -7.08 -15.80
N TYR A 87 10.45 -6.57 -14.90
CA TYR A 87 9.01 -6.46 -15.15
C TYR A 87 8.66 -5.34 -16.12
N LEU A 88 9.37 -4.20 -16.07
CA LEU A 88 9.22 -3.11 -17.03
C LEU A 88 9.55 -3.57 -18.46
N GLN A 89 10.62 -4.36 -18.65
CA GLN A 89 10.96 -4.95 -19.95
C GLN A 89 9.86 -5.88 -20.49
N LYS A 90 9.13 -6.55 -19.60
CA LYS A 90 7.98 -7.39 -19.93
C LYS A 90 6.66 -6.63 -20.05
N GLN A 91 6.70 -5.29 -19.98
CA GLN A 91 5.53 -4.40 -20.01
C GLN A 91 4.54 -4.59 -18.85
N TYR A 92 4.98 -5.19 -17.75
CA TYR A 92 4.21 -5.28 -16.51
C TYR A 92 4.55 -4.11 -15.60
N LYS A 93 3.53 -3.58 -14.92
CA LYS A 93 3.72 -2.67 -13.80
C LYS A 93 4.21 -3.47 -12.59
N PHE A 94 5.28 -3.05 -11.94
CA PHE A 94 5.80 -3.70 -10.74
C PHE A 94 5.45 -2.86 -9.50
N VAL A 95 4.91 -3.51 -8.48
CA VAL A 95 4.52 -2.88 -7.22
C VAL A 95 5.11 -3.67 -6.06
N ILE A 96 5.71 -2.97 -5.10
CA ILE A 96 6.25 -3.59 -3.89
C ILE A 96 5.30 -3.34 -2.72
N LYS A 97 4.81 -4.42 -2.12
CA LYS A 97 4.07 -4.41 -0.86
C LYS A 97 5.04 -4.47 0.30
N ILE A 98 5.14 -3.39 1.07
CA ILE A 98 6.01 -3.29 2.23
C ILE A 98 5.25 -3.79 3.46
N GLU A 99 5.79 -4.81 4.11
CA GLU A 99 5.27 -5.40 5.35
C GLU A 99 6.32 -5.32 6.46
N PRO A 100 6.28 -4.26 7.29
CA PRO A 100 7.20 -4.15 8.42
C PRO A 100 6.86 -5.21 9.47
N HIS A 101 7.89 -5.91 9.96
CA HIS A 101 7.75 -6.78 11.13
C HIS A 101 7.71 -5.95 12.42
N LYS A 102 7.16 -6.49 13.51
CA LYS A 102 7.12 -5.83 14.83
C LYS A 102 8.49 -5.46 15.40
N SER A 103 9.53 -6.14 14.95
CA SER A 103 10.93 -5.87 15.33
C SER A 103 11.65 -4.92 14.37
N SER A 104 10.95 -4.40 13.35
CA SER A 104 11.53 -3.45 12.41
C SER A 104 11.83 -2.12 13.07
N ILE A 105 12.90 -1.48 12.62
CA ILE A 105 13.28 -0.14 13.06
C ILE A 105 12.64 0.86 12.10
N MET A 106 12.00 1.90 12.61
CA MET A 106 11.35 2.95 11.80
C MET A 106 12.30 3.53 10.74
N GLN A 107 13.59 3.66 11.06
CA GLN A 107 14.61 4.12 10.11
C GLN A 107 14.71 3.21 8.88
N SER A 108 14.69 1.88 9.06
CA SER A 108 14.76 0.93 7.94
C SER A 108 13.55 1.04 7.02
N LEU A 109 12.38 1.39 7.55
CA LEU A 109 11.20 1.68 6.75
C LEU A 109 11.41 2.94 5.91
N ILE A 110 11.90 4.03 6.51
CA ILE A 110 12.19 5.30 5.82
C ILE A 110 13.20 5.05 4.69
N ASP A 111 14.28 4.32 4.96
CA ASP A 111 15.31 4.05 3.97
C ASP A 111 14.76 3.25 2.77
N VAL A 112 13.89 2.26 3.01
CA VAL A 112 13.20 1.50 1.95
C VAL A 112 12.26 2.39 1.14
N PHE A 113 11.56 3.31 1.79
CA PHE A 113 10.69 4.28 1.12
C PHE A 113 11.46 5.21 0.20
N ASP A 114 12.63 5.68 0.66
CA ASP A 114 13.54 6.54 -0.10
C ASP A 114 14.10 5.79 -1.32
N ILE A 115 14.48 4.52 -1.17
CA ILE A 115 14.90 3.66 -2.30
C ILE A 115 13.78 3.58 -3.35
N CYS A 116 12.55 3.27 -2.93
CA CYS A 116 11.43 3.16 -3.85
C CYS A 116 11.17 4.48 -4.59
N GLN A 117 11.21 5.61 -3.86
CA GLN A 117 10.98 6.93 -4.44
C GLN A 117 12.08 7.33 -5.42
N ARG A 118 13.36 7.15 -5.04
CA ARG A 118 14.51 7.47 -5.90
C ARG A 118 14.50 6.67 -7.19
N ASN A 119 14.03 5.43 -7.15
CA ASN A 119 14.03 4.52 -8.29
C ASN A 119 12.68 4.44 -9.03
N ASN A 120 11.71 5.32 -8.70
CA ASN A 120 10.36 5.32 -9.26
C ASN A 120 9.66 3.95 -9.21
N ILE A 121 9.85 3.22 -8.11
CA ILE A 121 9.18 1.94 -7.86
C ILE A 121 7.88 2.21 -7.11
N ASP A 122 6.77 1.74 -7.66
CA ASP A 122 5.48 1.82 -6.99
C ASP A 122 5.50 0.98 -5.71
N LYS A 123 5.00 1.56 -4.63
CA LYS A 123 5.01 0.95 -3.30
C LYS A 123 3.64 1.00 -2.66
N ASN A 124 3.30 -0.04 -1.91
CA ASN A 124 2.11 -0.11 -1.07
C ASN A 124 2.55 -0.49 0.34
N LEU A 125 2.12 0.26 1.35
CA LEU A 125 2.44 -0.05 2.74
C LEU A 125 1.23 -0.68 3.40
N ASN A 126 1.42 -1.90 3.89
CA ASN A 126 0.40 -2.58 4.67
C ASN A 126 0.52 -2.16 6.15
N TYR A 127 -0.29 -1.18 6.56
CA TYR A 127 -0.31 -0.68 7.94
C TYR A 127 -0.92 -1.68 8.95
N ASP A 128 -1.67 -2.69 8.49
CA ASP A 128 -2.30 -3.69 9.37
C ASP A 128 -1.28 -4.67 9.99
N ALA A 129 -0.02 -4.64 9.55
CA ALA A 129 1.07 -5.49 10.04
C ALA A 129 1.83 -4.90 11.25
N ILE A 130 1.55 -3.65 11.64
CA ILE A 130 2.23 -2.92 12.73
C ILE A 130 1.58 -3.26 14.08
#